data_AF-A0AAN8Q066-F1
#
_entry.id   AF-A0AAN8Q066-F1
#
_cell.length_a   1.000
_cell.length_b   1.000
_cell.length_c   1.000
_cell.angle_alpha   90.00
_cell.angle_beta   90.00
_cell.angle_gamma   90.00
#
_symmetry.space_group_name_H-M   'P 1'
#
loop_
_entity.id
_entity.type
_entity.pdbx_description
1 polymer ?
#
loop_
_entity_poly.entity_id
_entity_poly.type
_entity_poly.pdbx_seq_one_letter_code
_entity_poly.pdbx_strand_id
1 'polypeptide(L)'
;MALPRLIAPAKRLLEQGFQCPGFGTSGFQSYESNIDFEIRFMVDANVVGCNWVEFPAGKYCLREKGGGKDKLPLTSRSQIELDVSWEDFISHPAEGDWSVVAPYRILSFDIECAGRKGKRDS
;
A
#
# COMPACT_ATOMS: atom_id res chain seq x y z
N MET A 1 7.78 -12.64 -7.04
CA MET A 1 9.01 -11.82 -6.84
C MET A 1 9.01 -11.30 -5.41
N ALA A 2 10.17 -11.25 -4.74
CA ALA A 2 10.22 -10.89 -3.31
C ALA A 2 10.02 -9.39 -3.02
N LEU A 3 10.29 -8.50 -3.98
CA LEU A 3 10.23 -7.05 -3.80
C LEU A 3 9.68 -6.37 -5.07
N PRO A 4 8.71 -5.44 -4.97
CA PRO A 4 8.13 -4.75 -6.13
C PRO A 4 9.16 -4.02 -7.01
N ARG A 5 10.20 -3.43 -6.41
CA ARG A 5 11.30 -2.76 -7.13
C ARG A 5 12.08 -3.67 -8.09
N LEU A 6 12.00 -4.99 -7.92
CA LEU A 6 12.69 -5.95 -8.78
C LEU A 6 11.88 -6.31 -10.03
N ILE A 7 10.61 -5.90 -10.12
CA ILE A 7 9.73 -6.20 -11.25
C ILE A 7 10.26 -5.59 -12.55
N ALA A 8 10.66 -4.31 -12.53
CA ALA A 8 11.17 -3.63 -13.72
C ALA A 8 12.53 -4.20 -14.23
N PRO A 9 13.54 -4.46 -13.36
CA PRO A 9 14.75 -5.15 -13.77
C PRO A 9 14.49 -6.55 -14.34
N ALA A 10 13.63 -7.33 -13.68
CA ALA A 10 13.31 -8.69 -14.12
C ALA A 10 12.59 -8.70 -15.47
N LYS A 11 11.61 -7.81 -15.66
CA LYS A 11 10.93 -7.60 -16.94
C LYS A 11 11.93 -7.33 -18.06
N ARG A 12 12.85 -6.38 -17.84
CA ARG A 12 13.85 -6.01 -18.85
C ARG A 12 14.74 -7.19 -19.23
N LEU A 13 15.20 -7.96 -18.25
CA LEU A 13 16.02 -9.16 -18.48
C LEU A 13 15.26 -10.22 -19.28
N LEU A 14 13.97 -10.41 -18.98
CA LEU A 14 13.12 -11.37 -19.70
C LEU A 14 12.84 -10.94 -21.14
N GLU A 15 12.57 -9.64 -21.36
CA GLU A 15 12.28 -9.10 -22.70
C GLU A 15 13.50 -9.06 -23.60
N GLN A 16 14.68 -8.72 -23.05
CA GLN A 16 15.95 -8.72 -23.78
C GLN A 16 16.52 -10.13 -23.97
N GLY A 17 16.01 -11.10 -23.20
CA GLY A 17 16.55 -12.44 -23.12
C GLY A 17 17.82 -12.51 -22.26
N PHE A 18 18.07 -13.68 -21.70
CA PHE A 18 19.29 -13.97 -20.95
C PHE A 18 19.81 -15.36 -21.31
N GLN A 19 21.11 -15.57 -21.17
CA GLN A 19 21.75 -16.85 -21.44
C GLN A 19 21.70 -17.72 -20.18
N CYS A 20 21.05 -18.87 -20.28
CA CYS A 20 21.06 -19.91 -19.24
C CYS A 20 21.74 -21.16 -19.83
N PRO A 21 22.81 -21.70 -19.19
CA PRO A 21 23.48 -22.90 -19.69
C PRO A 21 22.49 -24.06 -19.88
N GLY A 22 22.45 -24.63 -21.08
CA GLY A 22 21.51 -25.70 -21.44
C GLY A 22 20.17 -25.23 -22.04
N PHE A 23 19.91 -23.91 -22.09
CA PHE A 23 18.72 -23.33 -22.71
C PHE A 23 19.09 -22.28 -23.77
N GLY A 24 18.25 -22.14 -24.80
CA GLY A 24 18.41 -21.10 -25.83
C GLY A 24 18.13 -19.70 -25.26
N THR A 25 18.71 -18.67 -25.89
CA THR A 25 18.34 -17.28 -25.58
C THR A 25 17.00 -16.99 -26.23
N SER A 26 16.01 -16.59 -25.44
CA SER A 26 14.68 -16.21 -25.93
C SER A 26 14.20 -14.98 -25.18
N GLY A 27 13.62 -14.03 -25.92
CA GLY A 27 12.91 -12.89 -25.35
C GLY A 27 11.47 -13.28 -25.04
N PHE A 28 10.98 -12.88 -23.86
CA PHE A 28 9.63 -13.17 -23.40
C PHE A 28 8.84 -11.87 -23.27
N GLN A 29 7.58 -11.87 -23.73
CA GLN A 29 6.69 -10.73 -23.52
C GLN A 29 6.03 -10.82 -22.15
N SER A 30 5.97 -9.69 -21.44
CA SER A 30 5.31 -9.60 -20.13
C SER A 30 4.10 -8.67 -20.20
N TYR A 31 2.98 -9.08 -19.60
CA TYR A 31 1.69 -8.38 -19.72
C TYR A 31 1.24 -7.68 -18.43
N GLU A 32 1.58 -8.22 -17.26
CA GLU A 32 1.12 -7.68 -15.96
C GLU A 32 2.20 -6.89 -15.20
N SER A 33 3.43 -6.88 -15.70
CA SER A 33 4.59 -6.26 -15.03
C SER A 33 4.56 -4.73 -14.95
N ASN A 34 3.50 -4.08 -15.47
CA ASN A 34 3.37 -2.61 -15.53
C ASN A 34 2.19 -2.08 -14.71
N ILE A 35 1.56 -2.93 -13.90
CA ILE A 35 0.51 -2.53 -12.97
C ILE A 35 1.18 -2.17 -11.64
N ASP A 36 0.76 -1.05 -11.03
CA ASP A 36 1.25 -0.64 -9.72
C ASP A 36 0.93 -1.72 -8.67
N PHE A 37 1.87 -1.96 -7.75
CA PHE A 37 1.76 -3.05 -6.78
C PHE A 37 0.52 -2.89 -5.88
N GLU A 38 0.19 -1.65 -5.53
CA GLU A 38 -0.99 -1.28 -4.75
C GLU A 38 -2.28 -1.63 -5.49
N ILE A 39 -2.36 -1.36 -6.79
CA ILE A 39 -3.53 -1.70 -7.61
C ILE A 39 -3.65 -3.22 -7.74
N ARG A 40 -2.53 -3.92 -7.95
CA ARG A 40 -2.56 -5.39 -8.02
C ARG A 40 -3.05 -6.00 -6.71
N PHE A 41 -2.54 -5.50 -5.58
CA PHE A 41 -3.01 -5.89 -4.24
C PHE A 41 -4.51 -5.65 -4.07
N MET A 42 -5.01 -4.47 -4.46
CA MET A 42 -6.43 -4.14 -4.39
C MET A 42 -7.30 -5.10 -5.20
N VAL A 43 -6.87 -5.46 -6.41
CA VAL A 43 -7.57 -6.43 -7.26
C VAL A 43 -7.54 -7.83 -6.63
N ASP A 44 -6.36 -8.30 -6.20
CA ASP A 44 -6.20 -9.65 -5.66
C ASP A 44 -6.96 -9.84 -4.33
N ALA A 45 -7.01 -8.81 -3.49
CA ALA A 45 -7.71 -8.83 -2.20
C ALA A 45 -9.17 -8.34 -2.29
N ASN A 46 -9.66 -8.03 -3.50
CA ASN A 46 -10.98 -7.46 -3.76
C ASN A 46 -11.29 -6.16 -2.96
N VAL A 47 -10.24 -5.37 -2.68
CA VAL A 47 -10.33 -4.10 -1.98
C VAL A 47 -10.58 -2.96 -2.97
N VAL A 48 -11.60 -2.16 -2.70
CA VAL A 48 -11.92 -0.96 -3.47
C VAL A 48 -11.50 0.32 -2.72
N GLY A 49 -11.63 1.48 -3.35
CA GLY A 49 -11.45 2.77 -2.67
C GLY A 49 -12.49 2.98 -1.56
N CYS A 50 -12.08 3.59 -0.45
CA CYS A 50 -12.95 3.88 0.70
C CYS A 50 -13.68 2.64 1.25
N ASN A 51 -13.00 1.50 1.27
CA ASN A 51 -13.56 0.20 1.66
C ASN A 51 -13.56 -0.02 3.18
N TRP A 52 -14.55 -0.75 3.68
CA TRP A 52 -14.53 -1.27 5.04
C TRP A 52 -13.76 -2.57 5.10
N VAL A 53 -12.78 -2.63 5.99
CA VAL A 53 -11.97 -3.82 6.25
C VAL A 53 -12.14 -4.29 7.69
N GLU A 54 -12.23 -5.60 7.88
CA GLU A 54 -12.35 -6.24 9.18
C GLU A 54 -11.13 -7.12 9.46
N PHE A 55 -10.67 -7.07 10.71
CA PHE A 55 -9.55 -7.88 11.20
C PHE A 55 -10.07 -8.92 12.20
N PRO A 56 -10.16 -10.21 11.81
CA PRO A 56 -10.67 -11.26 12.70
C PRO A 56 -9.82 -11.43 13.96
N ALA A 57 -10.45 -11.79 15.07
CA ALA A 57 -9.76 -12.04 16.32
C ALA A 57 -8.70 -13.16 16.18
N GLY A 58 -7.51 -12.93 16.74
CA GLY A 58 -6.38 -13.87 16.68
C GLY A 58 -5.64 -13.92 15.33
N LYS A 59 -6.09 -13.16 14.34
CA LYS A 59 -5.43 -13.03 13.04
C LYS A 59 -4.51 -11.80 12.91
N TYR A 60 -4.57 -10.90 13.88
CA TYR A 60 -3.71 -9.73 13.95
C TYR A 60 -2.95 -9.65 15.27
N CYS A 61 -1.83 -8.93 15.23
CA CYS A 61 -0.99 -8.64 16.39
C CYS A 61 -1.03 -7.13 16.67
N LEU A 62 -1.51 -6.73 17.84
CA LEU A 62 -1.41 -5.33 18.28
C LEU A 62 0.04 -4.97 18.60
N ARG A 63 0.49 -3.83 18.09
CA ARG A 63 1.77 -3.21 18.44
C ARG A 63 1.62 -2.40 19.72
N GLU A 64 2.63 -2.47 20.58
CA GLU A 64 2.62 -1.85 21.90
C GLU A 64 3.80 -0.89 22.07
N LYS A 65 3.60 0.09 22.97
CA LYS A 65 4.58 1.12 23.26
C LYS A 65 5.79 0.49 23.96
N GLY A 66 6.92 0.42 23.26
CA GLY A 66 8.18 -0.10 23.79
C GLY A 66 8.77 -1.28 23.03
N GLY A 67 8.02 -1.90 22.10
CA GLY A 67 8.50 -3.06 21.32
C GLY A 67 8.86 -4.26 22.20
N GLY A 68 7.96 -5.24 22.31
CA GLY A 68 8.31 -6.51 22.94
C GLY A 68 9.45 -7.21 22.19
N LYS A 69 10.07 -8.25 22.79
CA LYS A 69 11.16 -9.02 22.15
C LYS A 69 10.85 -9.46 20.71
N ASP A 70 9.58 -9.73 20.43
CA ASP A 70 9.09 -10.22 19.14
C ASP A 70 8.13 -9.24 18.44
N LYS A 71 7.91 -8.04 18.98
CA LYS A 71 6.96 -7.05 18.43
C LYS A 71 7.70 -5.81 17.94
N LEU A 72 7.37 -5.37 16.73
CA LEU A 72 7.87 -4.10 16.20
C LEU A 72 7.37 -2.93 17.06
N PRO A 73 8.20 -1.88 17.26
CA PRO A 73 7.76 -0.69 17.97
C PRO A 73 6.71 0.08 17.16
N LEU A 74 5.88 0.86 17.85
CA LEU A 74 4.98 1.82 17.22
C LEU A 74 5.77 2.82 16.38
N THR A 75 5.39 2.99 15.11
CA THR A 75 6.02 3.96 14.20
C THR A 75 5.08 5.10 13.83
N SER A 76 3.77 4.90 13.95
CA SER A 76 2.75 5.89 13.61
C SER A 76 2.29 6.70 14.83
N ARG A 77 1.48 7.74 14.58
CA ARG A 77 0.74 8.49 15.60
C ARG A 77 -0.74 8.06 15.71
N SER A 78 -1.11 6.97 15.04
CA SER A 78 -2.46 6.42 15.09
C SER A 78 -2.76 5.90 16.49
N GLN A 79 -4.05 5.88 16.86
CA GLN A 79 -4.47 5.38 18.16
C GLN A 79 -4.31 3.85 18.27
N ILE A 80 -4.42 3.15 17.13
CA ILE A 80 -4.32 1.70 17.00
C ILE A 80 -3.32 1.41 15.88
N GLU A 81 -2.36 0.52 16.14
CA GLU A 81 -1.40 0.02 15.17
C GLU A 81 -1.32 -1.50 15.33
N LEU A 82 -1.45 -2.23 14.22
CA LEU A 82 -1.49 -3.69 14.22
C LEU A 82 -0.77 -4.25 12.99
N ASP A 83 -0.34 -5.49 13.11
CA ASP A 83 0.20 -6.30 12.03
C ASP A 83 -0.81 -7.40 11.68
N VAL A 84 -1.05 -7.63 10.39
CA VAL A 84 -1.95 -8.67 9.88
C VAL A 84 -1.43 -9.19 8.53
N SER A 85 -1.64 -10.47 8.25
CA SER A 85 -1.35 -11.03 6.93
C SER A 85 -2.36 -10.50 5.90
N TRP A 86 -1.92 -10.35 4.66
CA TRP A 86 -2.82 -9.94 3.57
C TRP A 86 -3.93 -10.96 3.29
N GLU A 87 -3.73 -12.23 3.65
CA GLU A 87 -4.71 -13.31 3.47
C GLU A 87 -5.76 -13.37 4.59
N ASP A 88 -5.52 -12.63 5.68
CA ASP A 88 -6.27 -12.81 6.93
C ASP A 88 -7.29 -11.70 7.21
N PHE A 89 -7.23 -10.56 6.52
CA PHE A 89 -8.23 -9.50 6.64
C PHE A 89 -9.41 -9.74 5.69
N ILE A 90 -10.57 -9.20 6.03
CA ILE A 90 -11.80 -9.33 5.25
C ILE A 90 -12.11 -7.97 4.62
N SER A 91 -12.27 -7.94 3.30
CA SER A 91 -12.78 -6.78 2.57
C SER A 91 -14.29 -6.91 2.40
N HIS A 92 -15.04 -5.89 2.83
CA HIS A 92 -16.49 -5.89 2.72
C HIS A 92 -16.96 -5.11 1.50
N PRO A 93 -17.85 -5.63 0.64
CA PRO A 93 -18.41 -4.83 -0.46
C PRO A 93 -19.18 -3.62 0.09
N ALA A 94 -19.21 -2.52 -0.66
CA ALA A 94 -19.85 -1.27 -0.26
C ALA A 94 -21.40 -1.32 -0.38
N GLU A 95 -22.00 -2.32 0.26
CA GLU A 95 -23.42 -2.62 0.20
C GLU A 95 -23.98 -2.80 1.62
N GLY A 96 -25.28 -2.56 1.79
CA GLY A 96 -25.96 -2.73 3.08
C GLY A 96 -25.29 -1.92 4.21
N ASP A 97 -24.96 -2.61 5.31
CA ASP A 97 -24.36 -2.02 6.51
C ASP A 97 -22.96 -1.42 6.25
N TRP A 98 -22.28 -1.87 5.19
CA TRP A 98 -20.94 -1.39 4.81
C TRP A 98 -20.98 -0.25 3.77
N SER A 99 -22.17 0.28 3.47
CA SER A 99 -22.31 1.47 2.62
C SER A 99 -22.09 2.79 3.37
N VAL A 100 -21.99 2.74 4.71
CA VAL A 100 -21.84 3.93 5.56
C VAL A 100 -20.45 4.56 5.43
N VAL A 101 -20.37 5.86 5.64
CA VAL A 101 -19.11 6.61 5.60
C VAL A 101 -18.59 6.84 7.01
N ALA A 102 -17.30 6.55 7.23
CA ALA A 102 -16.66 6.80 8.52
C ALA A 102 -16.62 8.32 8.84
N PRO A 103 -16.67 8.72 10.13
CA PRO A 103 -16.64 10.12 10.52
C PRO A 103 -15.23 10.72 10.36
N TYR A 104 -14.92 11.24 9.17
CA TYR A 104 -13.64 11.89 8.88
C TYR A 104 -13.47 13.21 9.64
N ARG A 105 -12.23 13.49 10.08
CA ARG A 105 -11.85 14.79 10.63
C ARG A 105 -11.37 15.69 9.50
N ILE A 106 -12.20 16.65 9.10
CA ILE A 106 -11.89 17.60 8.02
C ILE A 106 -11.28 18.86 8.65
N LEU A 107 -10.07 19.23 8.23
CA LEU A 107 -9.40 20.47 8.62
C LEU A 107 -9.30 21.39 7.39
N SER A 108 -9.78 22.62 7.54
CA SER A 108 -9.56 23.71 6.59
C SER A 108 -8.87 24.84 7.33
N PHE A 109 -7.83 25.42 6.73
CA PHE A 109 -7.10 26.54 7.30
C PHE A 109 -6.69 27.50 6.19
N ASP A 110 -6.50 28.76 6.57
CA ASP A 110 -6.09 29.85 5.70
C ASP A 110 -4.86 30.54 6.33
N ILE A 111 -3.89 30.93 5.51
CA ILE A 111 -2.66 31.58 5.99
C ILE A 111 -2.50 32.88 5.23
N GLU A 112 -2.25 33.94 5.99
CA GLU A 112 -1.93 35.26 5.46
C GLU A 112 -0.55 35.71 5.92
N CYS A 113 0.20 36.33 5.01
CA CYS A 113 1.55 36.84 5.25
C CYS A 113 1.57 38.35 5.07
N ALA A 114 2.23 39.08 5.99
CA ALA A 114 2.48 40.50 5.81
C ALA A 114 3.84 40.72 5.11
N GLY A 115 3.80 40.92 3.79
CA GLY A 115 4.98 41.28 2.99
C GLY A 115 5.50 42.70 3.27
N ARG A 116 6.81 42.93 3.10
CA ARG A 116 7.37 44.30 3.06
C ARG A 116 7.06 44.95 1.72
N LYS A 117 6.81 46.27 1.70
CA LYS A 117 6.59 47.05 0.46
C LYS A 117 7.64 46.71 -0.60
N GLY A 118 7.21 46.17 -1.74
CA GLY A 118 8.03 46.03 -2.95
C GLY A 118 8.49 44.62 -3.33
N LYS A 119 8.15 43.56 -2.58
CA LYS A 119 8.30 42.17 -3.07
C LYS A 119 6.93 41.53 -3.25
N ARG A 120 6.70 40.99 -4.45
CA ARG A 120 5.51 40.20 -4.78
C ARG A 120 5.62 38.89 -4.01
N ASP A 121 4.65 38.61 -3.15
CA ASP A 121 4.39 37.25 -2.69
C ASP A 121 3.73 36.54 -3.89
N SER A 122 4.54 35.84 -4.66
CA SER A 122 4.15 35.01 -5.80
C SER A 122 4.76 33.63 -5.65
#